data_AF-A0A414Q867-F1
#
_entry.id   AF-A0A414Q867-F1
#
_cell.length_a   1.000
_cell.length_b   1.000
_cell.length_c   1.000
_cell.angle_alpha   90.00
_cell.angle_beta   90.00
_cell.angle_gamma   90.00
#
_symmetry.space_group_name_H-M   'P 1'
#
loop_
_entity.id
_entity.type
_entity.pdbx_description
1 polymer ?
#
loop_
_entity_poly.entity_id
_entity_poly.type
_entity_poly.pdbx_seq_one_letter_code
_entity_poly.pdbx_strand_id
1 'polypeptide(L)'
;MTTDTANQIISKYESLVVLCTYNILFTNDICCGQVIECLHAMKRTPYYKQTFKRYLNDADKARKEYERTVNSVIGSDRSEFFANCNDKYTEEVNKHVDMLYWQFKQVLDDNGISHSAEIARFELARTLCDYACIQFDERIKELRKKDARFNGFTLEYLKLSNVARMMNLASDCLKIGKTVNMNTERCTAAFDVLVRKLSDADNIANAIKV
;
A
#
# COMPACT_ATOMS: atom_id res chain seq x y z
N MET A 1 8.95 -1.50 -26.89
CA MET A 1 9.23 -0.06 -27.07
C MET A 1 10.74 0.13 -27.10
N THR A 2 11.30 1.04 -27.91
CA THR A 2 12.73 1.36 -27.86
C THR A 2 13.04 2.34 -26.73
N THR A 3 14.26 2.29 -26.18
CA THR A 3 14.70 3.17 -25.09
C THR A 3 14.56 4.66 -25.43
N ASP A 4 14.88 5.05 -26.67
CA ASP A 4 14.76 6.45 -27.11
C ASP A 4 13.31 6.92 -27.14
N THR A 5 12.38 6.05 -27.58
CA THR A 5 10.94 6.38 -27.57
C THR A 5 10.42 6.50 -26.15
N ALA A 6 10.90 5.64 -25.23
CA ALA A 6 10.57 5.70 -23.81
C ALA A 6 11.09 7.00 -23.17
N ASN A 7 12.33 7.40 -23.44
CA ASN A 7 12.91 8.62 -22.90
C ASN A 7 12.20 9.88 -23.41
N GLN A 8 11.85 9.93 -24.70
CA GLN A 8 11.13 11.06 -25.28
C GLN A 8 9.75 11.24 -24.65
N ILE A 9 9.01 10.16 -24.41
CA ILE A 9 7.67 10.27 -23.80
C ILE A 9 7.74 10.58 -22.30
N ILE A 10 8.70 9.99 -21.58
CA ILE A 10 8.94 10.33 -20.17
C ILE A 10 9.27 11.81 -20.06
N SER A 11 10.23 12.32 -20.83
CA SER A 11 10.62 13.74 -20.80
C SER A 11 9.46 14.67 -21.16
N LYS A 12 8.62 14.29 -22.14
CA LYS A 12 7.44 15.08 -22.52
C LYS A 12 6.41 15.21 -21.39
N TYR A 13 6.28 14.20 -20.53
CA TYR A 13 5.31 14.17 -19.44
C TYR A 13 5.96 13.97 -18.07
N GLU A 14 7.16 14.54 -17.90
CA GLU A 14 8.05 14.24 -16.77
C GLU A 14 7.34 14.41 -15.43
N SER A 15 6.71 15.57 -15.19
CA SER A 15 6.02 15.86 -13.94
C SER A 15 4.93 14.84 -13.60
N LEU A 16 4.18 14.37 -14.61
CA LEU A 16 3.13 13.37 -14.41
C LEU A 16 3.73 11.99 -14.12
N VAL A 17 4.75 11.58 -14.89
CA VAL A 17 5.44 10.29 -14.68
C VAL A 17 6.06 10.23 -13.30
N VAL A 18 6.75 11.30 -12.88
CA VAL A 18 7.33 11.43 -11.54
C VAL A 18 6.23 11.35 -10.49
N LEU A 19 5.18 12.16 -10.58
CA LEU A 19 4.08 12.17 -9.62
C LEU A 19 3.44 10.79 -9.47
N CYS A 20 3.06 10.14 -10.59
CA CYS A 20 2.44 8.81 -10.57
C CYS A 20 3.38 7.76 -9.97
N THR A 21 4.66 7.77 -10.34
CA THR A 21 5.64 6.77 -9.89
C THR A 21 5.90 6.91 -8.40
N TYR A 22 6.20 8.12 -7.93
CA TYR A 22 6.41 8.36 -6.50
C TYR A 22 5.15 8.11 -5.69
N ASN A 23 3.96 8.43 -6.21
CA ASN A 23 2.73 8.14 -5.50
C ASN A 23 2.52 6.65 -5.23
N ILE A 24 2.76 5.81 -6.25
CA ILE A 24 2.71 4.36 -6.13
C ILE A 24 3.75 3.89 -5.11
N LEU A 25 5.00 4.35 -5.26
CA LEU A 25 6.11 3.92 -4.41
C LEU A 25 5.90 4.30 -2.93
N PHE A 26 5.47 5.52 -2.65
CA PHE A 26 5.17 5.99 -1.28
C PHE A 26 4.03 5.19 -0.65
N THR A 27 2.95 4.96 -1.39
CA THR A 27 1.82 4.17 -0.88
C THR A 27 2.24 2.73 -0.62
N ASN A 28 3.04 2.15 -1.51
CA ASN A 28 3.55 0.79 -1.33
C ASN A 28 4.48 0.65 -0.13
N ASP A 29 5.31 1.67 0.16
CA ASP A 29 6.20 1.67 1.32
C ASP A 29 5.40 1.64 2.64
N ILE A 30 4.39 2.52 2.76
CA ILE A 30 3.44 2.50 3.88
C ILE A 30 2.78 1.12 4.00
N CYS A 31 2.31 0.55 2.89
CA CYS A 31 1.70 -0.79 2.89
C CYS A 31 2.66 -1.87 3.38
N CYS A 32 3.92 -1.85 2.91
CA CYS A 32 4.94 -2.81 3.34
C CYS A 32 5.20 -2.69 4.85
N GLY A 33 5.30 -1.47 5.38
CA GLY A 33 5.40 -1.20 6.81
C GLY A 33 4.22 -1.79 7.60
N GLN A 34 2.98 -1.56 7.14
CA GLN A 34 1.79 -2.08 7.82
C GLN A 34 1.70 -3.61 7.77
N VAL A 35 2.17 -4.26 6.70
CA VAL A 35 2.27 -5.73 6.63
C VAL A 35 3.24 -6.28 7.67
N ILE A 36 4.39 -5.62 7.90
CA ILE A 36 5.36 -6.01 8.94
C ILE A 36 4.71 -5.89 10.33
N GLU A 37 4.08 -4.75 10.62
CA GLU A 37 3.42 -4.49 11.90
C GLU A 37 2.29 -5.49 12.18
N CYS A 38 1.46 -5.76 11.16
CA CYS A 38 0.44 -6.80 11.21
C CYS A 38 1.03 -8.17 11.53
N LEU A 39 2.10 -8.58 10.84
CA LEU A 39 2.73 -9.88 11.07
C LEU A 39 3.24 -10.01 12.51
N HIS A 40 3.88 -8.96 13.05
CA HIS A 40 4.36 -8.93 14.43
C HIS A 40 3.23 -8.98 15.47
N ALA A 41 2.11 -8.32 15.19
CA ALA A 41 0.93 -8.33 16.04
C ALA A 41 0.26 -9.72 16.02
N MET A 42 -0.04 -10.24 14.83
CA MET A 42 -0.78 -11.49 14.68
C MET A 42 -0.04 -12.69 15.25
N LYS A 43 1.30 -12.72 15.21
CA LYS A 43 2.13 -13.78 15.84
C LYS A 43 1.83 -14.01 17.34
N ARG A 44 1.29 -13.01 18.03
CA ARG A 44 0.98 -13.06 19.47
C ARG A 44 -0.43 -13.56 19.76
N THR A 45 -1.22 -13.81 18.72
CA THR A 45 -2.63 -14.22 18.83
C THR A 45 -2.80 -15.74 18.65
N PRO A 46 -3.87 -16.35 19.20
CA PRO A 46 -4.20 -17.75 18.95
C PRO A 46 -4.60 -18.04 17.50
N TYR A 47 -4.81 -16.99 16.68
CA TYR A 47 -5.13 -17.11 15.26
C TYR A 47 -3.91 -17.50 14.40
N TYR A 48 -2.69 -17.25 14.88
CA TYR A 48 -1.44 -17.51 14.13
C TYR A 48 -1.07 -19.00 14.04
N LYS A 49 -1.89 -19.77 13.35
CA LYS A 49 -1.71 -21.21 13.18
C LYS A 49 -2.07 -21.68 11.77
N GLN A 50 -1.57 -22.86 11.41
CA GLN A 50 -1.94 -23.60 10.20
C GLN A 50 -1.95 -22.71 8.93
N THR A 51 -3.08 -22.68 8.22
CA THR A 51 -3.27 -21.99 6.94
C THR A 51 -3.11 -20.48 7.05
N PHE A 52 -3.62 -19.85 8.12
CA PHE A 52 -3.50 -18.41 8.33
C PHE A 52 -2.03 -17.99 8.48
N LYS A 53 -1.27 -18.73 9.31
CA LYS A 53 0.18 -18.54 9.46
C LYS A 53 0.91 -18.68 8.11
N ARG A 54 0.54 -19.67 7.29
CA ARG A 54 1.15 -19.86 5.97
C ARG A 54 0.92 -18.65 5.08
N TYR A 55 -0.31 -18.17 4.94
CA TYR A 55 -0.61 -17.01 4.09
C TYR A 55 0.06 -15.72 4.57
N LEU A 56 0.14 -15.48 5.89
CA LEU A 56 0.89 -14.34 6.40
C LEU A 56 2.40 -14.42 6.12
N ASN A 57 3.00 -15.61 6.23
CA ASN A 57 4.40 -15.81 5.86
C ASN A 57 4.62 -15.61 4.35
N ASP A 58 3.69 -16.11 3.53
CA ASP A 58 3.75 -15.94 2.08
C ASP A 58 3.57 -14.46 1.68
N ALA A 59 2.74 -13.70 2.41
CA ALA A 59 2.62 -12.25 2.25
C ALA A 59 3.95 -11.53 2.54
N ASP A 60 4.63 -11.88 3.65
CA ASP A 60 5.94 -11.32 3.98
C ASP A 60 7.02 -11.71 2.95
N LYS A 61 6.96 -12.94 2.41
CA LYS A 61 7.84 -13.36 1.32
C LYS A 61 7.62 -12.51 0.07
N ALA A 62 6.37 -12.33 -0.34
CA ALA A 62 6.00 -11.51 -1.50
C ALA A 62 6.41 -10.03 -1.30
N ARG A 63 6.21 -9.48 -0.10
CA ARG A 63 6.66 -8.13 0.27
C ARG A 63 8.18 -7.99 0.12
N LYS A 64 8.95 -8.93 0.67
CA LYS A 64 10.42 -8.94 0.54
C LYS A 64 10.90 -9.09 -0.90
N GLU A 65 10.15 -9.82 -1.73
CA GLU A 65 10.44 -9.92 -3.17
C GLU A 65 10.19 -8.59 -3.88
N TYR A 66 9.06 -7.94 -3.61
CA TYR A 66 8.76 -6.60 -4.10
C TYR A 66 9.84 -5.58 -3.72
N GLU A 67 10.20 -5.48 -2.43
CA GLU A 67 11.22 -4.55 -1.96
C GLU A 67 12.58 -4.79 -2.62
N ARG A 68 12.97 -6.06 -2.79
CA ARG A 68 14.20 -6.43 -3.51
C ARG A 68 14.17 -5.95 -4.95
N THR A 69 13.05 -6.13 -5.65
CA THR A 69 12.89 -5.66 -7.03
C THR A 69 12.95 -4.14 -7.12
N VAL A 70 12.20 -3.42 -6.27
CA VAL A 70 12.19 -1.95 -6.27
C VAL A 70 13.57 -1.37 -5.94
N ASN A 71 14.24 -1.88 -4.90
CA ASN A 71 15.57 -1.42 -4.54
C ASN A 71 16.61 -1.67 -5.64
N SER A 72 16.46 -2.78 -6.40
CA SER A 72 17.32 -3.03 -7.56
C SER A 72 17.11 -2.03 -8.71
N VAL A 73 15.90 -1.48 -8.84
CA VAL A 73 15.55 -0.49 -9.87
C VAL A 73 15.96 0.93 -9.45
N ILE A 74 15.78 1.30 -8.18
CA ILE A 74 16.19 2.61 -7.64
C ILE A 74 17.72 2.76 -7.70
N GLY A 75 18.44 1.67 -7.40
CA GLY A 75 19.90 1.66 -7.35
C GLY A 75 20.45 2.29 -6.06
N SER A 76 21.71 1.99 -5.75
CA SER A 76 22.40 2.48 -4.53
C SER A 76 22.42 4.01 -4.46
N ASP A 77 22.65 4.66 -5.58
CA ASP A 77 22.98 6.08 -5.64
C ASP A 77 21.77 7.00 -5.36
N ARG A 78 20.55 6.46 -5.45
CA ARG A 78 19.30 7.20 -5.19
C ARG A 78 18.56 6.71 -3.95
N SER A 79 19.11 5.71 -3.25
CA SER A 79 18.45 5.07 -2.11
C SER A 79 18.24 6.03 -0.94
N GLU A 80 19.24 6.86 -0.61
CA GLU A 80 19.15 7.85 0.47
C GLU A 80 18.12 8.93 0.17
N PHE A 81 18.13 9.47 -1.05
CA PHE A 81 17.13 10.45 -1.48
C PHE A 81 15.71 9.88 -1.39
N PHE A 82 15.52 8.65 -1.86
CA PHE A 82 14.21 7.99 -1.81
C PHE A 82 13.75 7.73 -0.37
N ALA A 83 14.66 7.32 0.53
CA ALA A 83 14.36 7.15 1.94
C ALA A 83 13.91 8.47 2.60
N ASN A 84 14.62 9.57 2.35
CA ASN A 84 14.24 10.89 2.86
C ASN A 84 12.86 11.34 2.36
N CYS A 85 12.55 11.06 1.08
CA CYS A 85 11.23 11.33 0.52
C CYS A 85 10.13 10.50 1.21
N ASN A 86 10.37 9.21 1.45
CA ASN A 86 9.44 8.32 2.15
C ASN A 86 9.17 8.79 3.58
N ASP A 87 10.21 9.15 4.33
CA ASP A 87 10.08 9.61 5.72
C ASP A 87 9.18 10.85 5.79
N LYS A 88 9.49 11.86 4.97
CA LYS A 88 8.70 13.10 4.90
C LYS A 88 7.25 12.85 4.48
N TYR A 89 7.03 11.98 3.51
CA TYR A 89 5.67 11.62 3.08
C TYR A 89 4.91 10.87 4.17
N THR A 90 5.59 9.96 4.88
CA THR A 90 5.01 9.17 5.95
C THR A 90 4.61 10.05 7.13
N GLU A 91 5.42 11.03 7.52
CA GLU A 91 5.09 11.99 8.58
C GLU A 91 3.74 12.70 8.34
N GLU A 92 3.46 13.08 7.09
CA GLU A 92 2.21 13.76 6.71
C GLU A 92 0.99 12.84 6.75
N VAL A 93 1.17 11.56 6.39
CA VAL A 93 0.07 10.62 6.18
C VAL A 93 -0.19 9.73 7.40
N ASN A 94 0.81 9.48 8.26
CA ASN A 94 0.74 8.46 9.31
C ASN A 94 -0.42 8.68 10.29
N LYS A 95 -0.72 9.94 10.64
CA LYS A 95 -1.87 10.27 11.50
C LYS A 95 -3.21 9.75 10.92
N HIS A 96 -3.35 9.70 9.60
CA HIS A 96 -4.55 9.23 8.92
C HIS A 96 -4.60 7.70 8.83
N VAL A 97 -3.44 7.06 8.72
CA VAL A 97 -3.29 5.59 8.84
C VAL A 97 -3.72 5.15 10.25
N ASP A 98 -3.22 5.83 11.28
CA ASP A 98 -3.60 5.58 12.67
C ASP A 98 -5.10 5.81 12.90
N MET A 99 -5.66 6.87 12.32
CA MET A 99 -7.09 7.17 12.42
C MET A 99 -7.94 6.00 11.91
N LEU A 100 -7.58 5.42 10.76
CA LEU A 100 -8.27 4.28 10.18
C LEU A 100 -8.13 3.02 11.06
N TYR A 101 -6.92 2.76 11.57
CA TYR A 101 -6.69 1.67 12.55
C TYR A 101 -7.63 1.80 13.75
N TRP A 102 -7.74 2.99 14.34
CA TRP A 102 -8.61 3.21 15.50
C TRP A 102 -10.09 3.00 15.17
N GLN A 103 -10.54 3.37 13.97
CA GLN A 103 -11.92 3.07 13.55
C GLN A 103 -12.15 1.56 13.43
N PHE A 104 -11.23 0.82 12.82
CA PHE A 104 -11.34 -0.64 12.75
C PHE A 104 -11.36 -1.29 14.14
N LYS A 105 -10.45 -0.85 15.03
CA LYS A 105 -10.41 -1.36 16.40
C LYS A 105 -11.70 -1.08 17.15
N GLN A 106 -12.24 0.14 17.06
CA GLN A 106 -13.48 0.50 17.74
C GLN A 106 -14.64 -0.38 17.27
N VAL A 107 -14.78 -0.61 15.96
CA VAL A 107 -15.82 -1.50 15.42
C VAL A 107 -15.68 -2.92 15.98
N LEU A 108 -14.46 -3.44 16.10
CA LEU A 108 -14.21 -4.77 16.66
C LEU A 108 -14.51 -4.82 18.18
N ASP A 109 -14.14 -3.76 18.92
CA ASP A 109 -14.43 -3.63 20.35
C ASP A 109 -15.94 -3.56 20.62
N ASP A 110 -16.67 -2.76 19.84
CA ASP A 110 -18.13 -2.60 19.93
C ASP A 110 -18.86 -3.93 19.68
N ASN A 111 -18.24 -4.86 18.93
CA ASN A 111 -18.74 -6.20 18.65
C ASN A 111 -18.16 -7.28 19.58
N GLY A 112 -17.40 -6.90 20.62
CA GLY A 112 -16.86 -7.82 21.62
C GLY A 112 -15.79 -8.79 21.09
N ILE A 113 -15.11 -8.43 20.01
CA ILE A 113 -14.09 -9.30 19.39
C ILE A 113 -12.81 -9.31 20.24
N SER A 114 -12.38 -10.50 20.65
CA SER A 114 -11.10 -10.70 21.33
C SER A 114 -9.92 -10.43 20.39
N HIS A 115 -8.81 -9.90 20.91
CA HIS A 115 -7.65 -9.48 20.10
C HIS A 115 -8.00 -8.44 19.02
N SER A 116 -8.96 -7.56 19.33
CA SER A 116 -9.43 -6.49 18.43
C SER A 116 -8.29 -5.59 17.92
N ALA A 117 -7.28 -5.32 18.75
CA ALA A 117 -6.13 -4.52 18.37
C ALA A 117 -5.29 -5.20 17.27
N GLU A 118 -4.94 -6.48 17.44
CA GLU A 118 -4.17 -7.24 16.45
C GLU A 118 -4.98 -7.45 15.17
N ILE A 119 -6.27 -7.73 15.30
CA ILE A 119 -7.17 -7.88 14.16
C ILE A 119 -7.34 -6.55 13.40
N ALA A 120 -7.43 -5.42 14.10
CA ALA A 120 -7.49 -4.10 13.45
C ALA A 120 -6.22 -3.79 12.68
N ARG A 121 -5.03 -4.16 13.19
CA ARG A 121 -3.77 -4.05 12.44
C ARG A 121 -3.77 -4.92 11.19
N PHE A 122 -4.28 -6.14 11.29
CA PHE A 122 -4.44 -7.02 10.14
C PHE A 122 -5.37 -6.41 9.09
N GLU A 123 -6.53 -5.91 9.50
CA GLU A 123 -7.51 -5.33 8.60
C GLU A 123 -7.02 -4.03 7.95
N LEU A 124 -6.28 -3.20 8.70
CA LEU A 124 -5.59 -2.03 8.16
C LEU A 124 -4.60 -2.42 7.06
N ALA A 125 -3.69 -3.35 7.35
CA ALA A 125 -2.68 -3.79 6.40
C ALA A 125 -3.32 -4.38 5.12
N ARG A 126 -4.35 -5.22 5.28
CA ARG A 126 -5.10 -5.81 4.17
C ARG A 126 -5.76 -4.73 3.31
N THR A 127 -6.47 -3.80 3.93
CA THR A 127 -7.18 -2.69 3.25
C THR A 127 -6.20 -1.83 2.46
N LEU A 128 -5.03 -1.53 3.03
CA LEU A 128 -4.00 -0.77 2.34
C LEU A 128 -3.38 -1.54 1.17
N CYS A 129 -3.15 -2.84 1.28
CA CYS A 129 -2.69 -3.65 0.14
C CYS A 129 -3.69 -3.66 -1.02
N ASP A 130 -4.99 -3.76 -0.72
CA ASP A 130 -6.06 -3.67 -1.74
C ASP A 130 -6.06 -2.29 -2.39
N TYR A 131 -6.01 -1.23 -1.57
CA TYR A 131 -5.95 0.14 -2.07
C TYR A 131 -4.72 0.42 -2.93
N ALA A 132 -3.53 -0.06 -2.54
CA ALA A 132 -2.31 0.09 -3.32
C ALA A 132 -2.44 -0.50 -4.73
N CYS A 133 -3.15 -1.62 -4.88
CA CYS A 133 -3.44 -2.20 -6.19
C CYS A 133 -4.40 -1.34 -7.01
N ILE A 134 -5.43 -0.77 -6.37
CA ILE A 134 -6.39 0.14 -7.02
C ILE A 134 -5.68 1.42 -7.47
N GLN A 135 -4.92 2.06 -6.57
CA GLN A 135 -4.17 3.27 -6.87
C GLN A 135 -3.17 3.04 -8.00
N PHE A 136 -2.47 1.90 -8.01
CA PHE A 136 -1.61 1.52 -9.13
C PHE A 136 -2.40 1.54 -10.45
N ASP A 137 -3.52 0.82 -10.52
CA ASP A 137 -4.34 0.74 -11.75
C ASP A 137 -4.85 2.12 -12.20
N GLU A 138 -5.24 2.97 -11.25
CA GLU A 138 -5.66 4.36 -11.51
C GLU A 138 -4.51 5.21 -12.08
N ARG A 139 -3.33 5.19 -11.47
CA ARG A 139 -2.16 5.95 -11.94
C ARG A 139 -1.67 5.48 -13.31
N ILE A 140 -1.67 4.18 -13.55
CA ILE A 140 -1.34 3.63 -14.87
C ILE A 140 -2.40 4.06 -15.90
N LYS A 141 -3.68 4.08 -15.54
CA LYS A 141 -4.75 4.56 -16.41
C LYS A 141 -4.62 6.06 -16.72
N GLU A 142 -4.21 6.89 -15.76
CA GLU A 142 -3.93 8.32 -15.97
C GLU A 142 -2.81 8.53 -17.00
N LEU A 143 -1.69 7.82 -16.87
CA LEU A 143 -0.58 7.86 -17.82
C LEU A 143 -1.05 7.45 -19.23
N ARG A 144 -1.73 6.30 -19.34
CA ARG A 144 -2.23 5.76 -20.63
C ARG A 144 -3.27 6.67 -21.29
N LYS A 145 -4.10 7.35 -20.49
CA LYS A 145 -5.07 8.34 -20.99
C LYS A 145 -4.36 9.56 -21.55
N LYS A 146 -3.20 9.94 -21.00
CA LYS A 146 -2.42 11.07 -21.49
C LYS A 146 -1.73 10.76 -22.82
N ASP A 147 -1.21 9.55 -22.98
CA ASP A 147 -0.56 9.12 -24.22
C ASP A 147 -0.55 7.58 -24.35
N ALA A 148 -1.11 7.05 -25.44
CA ALA A 148 -1.27 5.61 -25.65
C ALA A 148 0.06 4.84 -25.73
N ARG A 149 1.18 5.51 -26.00
CA ARG A 149 2.50 4.88 -25.99
C ARG A 149 2.86 4.35 -24.59
N PHE A 150 2.31 4.90 -23.50
CA PHE A 150 2.48 4.32 -22.16
C PHE A 150 1.99 2.87 -22.04
N ASN A 151 1.18 2.36 -22.98
CA ASN A 151 0.84 0.93 -23.05
C ASN A 151 2.05 0.01 -23.26
N GLY A 152 3.15 0.52 -23.80
CA GLY A 152 4.38 -0.25 -24.01
C GLY A 152 5.32 -0.30 -22.80
N PHE A 153 4.94 0.29 -21.66
CA PHE A 153 5.74 0.28 -20.43
C PHE A 153 5.38 -0.91 -19.55
N THR A 154 6.40 -1.61 -19.05
CA THR A 154 6.24 -2.71 -18.09
C THR A 154 6.39 -2.17 -16.67
N LEU A 155 5.28 -1.80 -16.04
CA LEU A 155 5.25 -1.22 -14.68
C LEU A 155 4.68 -2.18 -13.62
N GLU A 156 4.29 -3.39 -14.01
CA GLU A 156 3.65 -4.39 -13.13
C GLU A 156 4.53 -4.78 -11.92
N TYR A 157 5.85 -4.59 -12.01
CA TYR A 157 6.75 -4.82 -10.88
C TYR A 157 6.50 -3.87 -9.70
N LEU A 158 5.83 -2.73 -9.93
CA LEU A 158 5.41 -1.79 -8.90
C LEU A 158 4.08 -2.20 -8.23
N LYS A 159 3.37 -3.23 -8.73
CA LYS A 159 2.05 -3.61 -8.21
C LYS A 159 2.18 -4.62 -7.07
N LEU A 160 1.58 -4.33 -5.92
CA LEU A 160 1.54 -5.21 -4.73
C LEU A 160 0.54 -6.39 -4.85
N SER A 161 0.20 -6.82 -6.06
CA SER A 161 -0.86 -7.81 -6.33
C SER A 161 -0.67 -9.12 -5.55
N ASN A 162 0.56 -9.63 -5.48
CA ASN A 162 0.86 -10.85 -4.73
C ASN A 162 0.72 -10.68 -3.22
N VAL A 163 1.09 -9.52 -2.68
CA VAL A 163 0.95 -9.21 -1.25
C VAL A 163 -0.54 -9.10 -0.91
N ALA A 164 -1.30 -8.31 -1.67
CA ALA A 164 -2.74 -8.16 -1.50
C ALA A 164 -3.47 -9.51 -1.58
N ARG A 165 -3.12 -10.35 -2.56
CA ARG A 165 -3.68 -11.71 -2.68
C ARG A 165 -3.44 -12.55 -1.44
N MET A 166 -2.24 -12.55 -0.87
CA MET A 166 -1.94 -13.31 0.36
C MET A 166 -2.68 -12.76 1.58
N MET A 167 -2.77 -11.44 1.71
CA MET A 167 -3.51 -10.80 2.80
C MET A 167 -5.01 -11.13 2.73
N ASN A 168 -5.60 -11.16 1.54
CA ASN A 168 -7.01 -11.55 1.36
C ASN A 168 -7.26 -13.03 1.67
N LEU A 169 -6.40 -13.94 1.22
CA LEU A 169 -6.49 -15.35 1.59
C LEU A 169 -6.33 -15.58 3.10
N ALA A 170 -5.47 -14.78 3.76
CA ALA A 170 -5.36 -14.79 5.22
C ALA A 170 -6.67 -14.30 5.87
N SER A 171 -7.31 -13.27 5.33
CA SER A 171 -8.58 -12.73 5.84
C SER A 171 -9.71 -13.75 5.80
N ASP A 172 -9.80 -14.50 4.69
CA ASP A 172 -10.77 -15.58 4.53
C ASP A 172 -10.65 -16.67 5.60
N CYS A 173 -9.44 -16.88 6.14
CA CYS A 173 -9.21 -17.81 7.25
C CYS A 173 -9.77 -17.29 8.58
N LEU A 174 -9.66 -15.97 8.83
CA LEU A 174 -10.16 -15.34 10.06
C LEU A 174 -11.67 -15.13 10.04
N LYS A 175 -12.27 -15.05 8.84
CA LYS A 175 -13.72 -14.82 8.62
C LYS A 175 -14.25 -13.54 9.30
N ILE A 176 -13.40 -12.56 9.56
CA ILE A 176 -13.78 -11.32 10.27
C ILE A 176 -14.89 -10.58 9.53
N GLY A 177 -14.75 -10.39 8.22
CA GLY A 177 -15.76 -9.71 7.40
C GLY A 177 -17.11 -10.45 7.28
N LYS A 178 -17.17 -11.72 7.70
CA LYS A 178 -18.43 -12.47 7.83
C LYS A 178 -19.08 -12.30 9.20
N THR A 179 -18.31 -11.87 10.19
CA THR A 179 -18.73 -11.74 11.60
C THR A 179 -19.01 -10.29 11.97
N VAL A 180 -18.23 -9.35 11.43
CA VAL A 180 -18.31 -7.92 11.74
C VAL A 180 -18.25 -7.11 10.45
N ASN A 181 -19.16 -6.15 10.31
CA ASN A 181 -19.14 -5.23 9.18
C ASN A 181 -18.06 -4.15 9.40
N MET A 182 -16.91 -4.29 8.74
CA MET A 182 -15.83 -3.30 8.78
C MET A 182 -16.09 -2.09 7.85
N ASN A 183 -17.15 -2.11 7.03
CA ASN A 183 -17.55 -1.02 6.15
C ASN A 183 -18.60 -0.12 6.82
N THR A 184 -18.35 0.27 8.07
CA THR A 184 -19.20 1.27 8.74
C THR A 184 -18.93 2.66 8.17
N GLU A 185 -19.89 3.58 8.32
CA GLU A 185 -19.73 4.97 7.87
C GLU A 185 -18.46 5.63 8.40
N ARG A 186 -18.08 5.34 9.66
CA ARG A 186 -16.86 5.87 10.28
C ARG A 186 -15.60 5.30 9.64
N CYS A 187 -15.56 4.00 9.36
CA CYS A 187 -14.45 3.36 8.68
C CYS A 187 -14.30 3.86 7.25
N THR A 188 -15.41 3.97 6.50
CA THR A 188 -15.39 4.49 5.13
C THR A 188 -14.97 5.96 5.09
N ALA A 189 -15.47 6.79 6.01
CA ALA A 189 -15.05 8.19 6.09
C ALA A 189 -13.56 8.36 6.44
N ALA A 190 -13.04 7.56 7.39
CA ALA A 190 -11.62 7.58 7.71
C ALA A 190 -10.75 7.09 6.54
N PHE A 191 -11.21 6.05 5.83
CA PHE A 191 -10.54 5.56 4.63
C PHE A 191 -10.54 6.60 3.52
N ASP A 192 -11.66 7.28 3.25
CA ASP A 192 -11.74 8.33 2.23
C ASP A 192 -10.79 9.50 2.53
N VAL A 193 -10.67 9.89 3.80
CA VAL A 193 -9.71 10.92 4.22
C VAL A 193 -8.28 10.45 3.95
N LEU A 194 -7.96 9.21 4.29
CA LEU A 194 -6.64 8.62 4.04
C LEU A 194 -6.33 8.54 2.54
N VAL A 195 -7.26 8.05 1.72
CA VAL A 195 -7.14 7.96 0.26
C VAL A 195 -6.87 9.33 -0.36
N ARG A 196 -7.59 10.36 0.07
CA ARG A 196 -7.35 11.73 -0.39
C ARG A 196 -5.93 12.19 -0.07
N LYS A 197 -5.44 11.91 1.15
CA LYS A 197 -4.10 12.29 1.59
C LYS A 197 -3.00 11.49 0.89
N LEU A 198 -3.27 10.20 0.63
CA LEU A 198 -2.41 9.32 -0.13
C LEU A 198 -2.35 9.68 -1.62
N SER A 199 -3.27 10.47 -2.15
CA SER A 199 -3.33 10.81 -3.58
C SER A 199 -3.16 12.31 -3.84
N ASP A 200 -2.87 13.08 -2.79
CA ASP A 200 -2.70 14.52 -2.80
C ASP A 200 -1.38 14.90 -3.49
N ALA A 201 -1.49 15.60 -4.63
CA ALA A 201 -0.36 15.97 -5.46
C ALA A 201 0.62 16.91 -4.75
N ASP A 202 0.13 17.79 -3.87
CA ASP A 202 0.97 18.73 -3.13
C ASP A 202 1.77 18.00 -2.05
N ASN A 203 1.15 17.03 -1.36
CA ASN A 203 1.86 16.17 -0.41
C ASN A 203 3.01 15.41 -1.10
N ILE A 204 2.72 14.78 -2.24
CA ILE A 204 3.71 14.03 -3.01
C ILE A 204 4.82 14.96 -3.50
N ALA A 205 4.46 16.11 -4.09
CA ALA A 205 5.44 17.07 -4.59
C ALA A 205 6.32 17.65 -3.47
N ASN A 206 5.75 17.94 -2.30
CA ASN A 206 6.51 18.44 -1.15
C ASN A 206 7.45 17.38 -0.58
N ALA A 207 7.05 16.11 -0.62
CA ALA A 207 7.90 14.99 -0.24
C ALA A 207 9.09 14.79 -1.20
N ILE A 208 8.99 15.17 -2.47
CA ILE A 208 10.08 15.02 -3.45
C ILE A 208 11.06 16.20 -3.44
N LYS A 209 10.69 17.36 -2.87
CA LYS A 209 11.53 18.58 -2.81
C LYS A 209 12.65 18.53 -1.75
N VAL A 210 12.98 17.36 -1.20
CA VAL A 210 13.98 17.22 -0.12
C VAL A 210 15.39 17.51 -0.62
#